data_AF-A0A7K0QZK9-F1
#
_entry.id   AF-A0A7K0QZK9-F1
#
_cell.length_a   1.000
_cell.length_b   1.000
_cell.length_c   1.000
_cell.angle_alpha   90.00
_cell.angle_beta   90.00
_cell.angle_gamma   90.00
#
_symmetry.space_group_name_H-M   'P 1'
#
loop_
_entity.id
_entity.type
_entity.pdbx_description
1 polymer ?
#
loop_
_entity_poly.entity_id
_entity_poly.type
_entity_poly.pdbx_seq_one_letter_code
_entity_poly.pdbx_strand_id
1 'polypeptide(L)'
;MARVLLLTNTHLASTEVLPSLGLLAHHVRILPAEASVLVDVPDVDVILVDARRDLPAAKSLTRLLTTTGLGCPIIVIATEGGLSAVSADWGVDDVMLDTSG
;
A
#
# COMPACT_ATOMS: atom_id res chain seq x y z
N MET A 1 16.64 -3.86 -7.97
CA MET A 1 15.78 -4.61 -7.03
C MET A 1 15.32 -3.60 -5.98
N ALA A 2 14.03 -3.27 -5.96
CA ALA A 2 13.47 -2.29 -5.03
C ALA A 2 13.04 -2.97 -3.72
N ARG A 3 13.04 -2.22 -2.62
CA ARG A 3 12.49 -2.58 -1.32
C ARG A 3 11.05 -2.08 -1.26
N VAL A 4 10.10 -3.00 -1.21
CA VAL A 4 8.67 -2.72 -1.23
C VAL A 4 8.09 -3.04 0.13
N LEU A 5 7.42 -2.08 0.77
CA LEU A 5 6.62 -2.33 1.96
C LEU A 5 5.16 -2.49 1.55
N LEU A 6 4.58 -3.67 1.76
CA LEU A 6 3.16 -3.91 1.59
C LEU A 6 2.44 -3.85 2.94
N LEU A 7 1.54 -2.88 3.09
CA LEU A 7 0.67 -2.72 4.25
C LEU A 7 -0.68 -3.37 3.94
N THR A 8 -0.98 -4.49 4.59
CA THR A 8 -2.23 -5.24 4.38
C THR A 8 -2.70 -5.91 5.66
N ASN A 9 -4.03 -5.94 5.85
CA ASN A 9 -4.67 -6.73 6.90
C ASN A 9 -5.08 -8.13 6.41
N THR A 10 -4.55 -8.55 5.26
CA THR A 10 -4.75 -9.89 4.71
C THR A 10 -3.71 -10.83 5.30
N HIS A 11 -4.15 -11.93 5.92
CA HIS A 11 -3.25 -13.00 6.41
C HIS A 11 -2.73 -13.94 5.31
N LEU A 12 -2.91 -13.57 4.04
CA LEU A 12 -2.52 -14.35 2.86
C LEU A 12 -1.18 -13.85 2.31
N ALA A 13 -0.63 -14.57 1.33
CA ALA A 13 0.60 -14.16 0.64
C ALA A 13 0.44 -12.82 -0.09
N SER A 14 1.54 -12.09 -0.31
CA SER A 14 1.53 -10.82 -1.07
C SER A 14 0.97 -10.97 -2.50
N THR A 15 1.10 -12.15 -3.11
CA THR A 15 0.52 -12.48 -4.42
C THR A 15 -1.00 -12.50 -4.42
N GLU A 16 -1.62 -12.70 -3.26
CA GLU A 16 -3.08 -12.60 -3.10
C GLU A 16 -3.53 -11.14 -2.96
N VAL A 17 -2.59 -10.20 -2.80
CA VAL A 17 -2.85 -8.75 -2.80
C VAL A 17 -2.55 -8.14 -4.15
N LEU A 18 -1.38 -8.47 -4.71
CA LEU A 18 -0.95 -8.06 -6.03
C LEU A 18 -0.15 -9.22 -6.67
N PRO A 19 -0.74 -10.00 -7.58
CA PRO A 19 -0.12 -11.22 -8.13
C PRO A 19 1.26 -10.99 -8.74
N SER A 20 1.44 -9.84 -9.40
CA SER A 20 2.69 -9.46 -10.07
C SER A 20 3.89 -9.34 -9.11
N LEU A 21 3.68 -9.11 -7.80
CA LEU A 21 4.79 -9.08 -6.83
C LEU A 21 5.52 -10.42 -6.71
N GLY A 22 4.87 -11.54 -7.03
CA GLY A 22 5.51 -12.85 -7.06
C GLY A 22 6.41 -13.08 -8.27
N LEU A 23 6.28 -12.24 -9.30
CA LEU A 23 6.99 -12.36 -10.59
C LEU A 23 8.14 -11.35 -10.72
N LEU A 24 8.08 -10.26 -9.96
CA LEU A 24 9.07 -9.19 -10.00
C LEU A 24 10.23 -9.44 -9.03
N ALA A 25 11.45 -9.11 -9.43
CA ALA A 25 12.65 -9.20 -8.59
C ALA A 25 12.71 -8.01 -7.59
N HIS A 26 11.77 -7.98 -6.65
CA HIS A 26 11.66 -6.98 -5.58
C HIS A 26 11.71 -7.64 -4.20
N HIS A 27 12.23 -6.93 -3.20
CA HIS A 27 12.21 -7.38 -1.82
C HIS A 27 10.94 -6.88 -1.14
N VAL A 28 9.93 -7.74 -1.02
CA VAL A 28 8.64 -7.39 -0.44
C VAL A 28 8.61 -7.73 1.05
N ARG A 29 8.48 -6.71 1.90
CA ARG A 29 8.17 -6.86 3.33
C ARG A 29 6.69 -6.61 3.53
N ILE A 30 6.02 -7.46 4.29
CA ILE A 30 4.59 -7.33 4.60
C ILE A 30 4.45 -6.93 6.06
N LEU A 31 3.66 -5.88 6.32
CA LEU A 31 3.26 -5.45 7.67
C LEU A 31 1.74 -5.20 7.71
N PRO A 32 1.12 -5.21 8.90
CA PRO A 32 -0.29 -4.84 9.06
C PRO A 32 -0.56 -3.42 8.55
N ALA A 33 -1.76 -3.18 8.01
CA ALA A 33 -2.20 -1.85 7.60
C ALA A 33 -2.72 -1.05 8.80
N GLU A 34 -1.80 -0.75 9.73
CA GLU A 34 -2.09 -0.08 11.00
C GLU A 34 -1.08 1.04 11.30
N ALA A 35 -1.51 2.05 12.04
CA ALA A 35 -0.68 3.21 12.39
C ALA A 35 0.55 2.85 13.25
N SER A 36 0.54 1.71 13.93
CA SER A 36 1.68 1.22 14.72
C SER A 36 2.96 1.03 13.88
N VAL A 37 2.81 0.79 12.57
CA VAL A 37 3.93 0.68 11.63
C VAL A 37 4.69 1.99 11.47
N LEU A 38 4.05 3.14 11.73
CA LEU A 38 4.66 4.47 11.60
C LEU A 38 5.78 4.74 12.62
N VAL A 39 5.84 3.95 13.70
CA VAL A 39 6.84 4.15 14.78
C VAL A 39 8.24 3.77 14.31
N ASP A 40 8.35 2.75 13.47
CA ASP A 40 9.62 2.22 12.97
C ASP A 40 9.45 1.76 11.51
N VAL A 41 9.21 2.74 10.63
CA VAL A 41 9.08 2.46 9.20
C VAL A 41 10.47 2.09 8.69
N PRO A 42 10.66 0.88 8.12
CA PRO A 42 11.92 0.51 7.52
C PRO A 42 12.25 1.44 6.35
N ASP A 43 13.54 1.65 6.09
CA ASP A 43 13.97 2.30 4.87
C ASP A 43 13.56 1.45 3.66
N VAL A 44 12.65 1.98 2.85
CA VAL A 44 12.02 1.32 1.69
C VAL A 44 11.87 2.31 0.55
N ASP A 45 11.76 1.76 -0.67
CA ASP A 45 11.74 2.58 -1.90
C ASP A 45 10.31 2.91 -2.33
N VAL A 46 9.31 2.13 -1.89
CA VAL A 46 7.87 2.36 -2.14
C VAL A 46 7.03 1.67 -1.08
N ILE A 47 5.91 2.32 -0.71
CA ILE A 47 4.88 1.76 0.17
C ILE A 47 3.64 1.45 -0.66
N LEU A 48 3.18 0.21 -0.58
CA LEU A 48 1.92 -0.24 -1.14
C LEU A 48 0.89 -0.39 -0.01
N VAL A 49 -0.27 0.23 -0.15
CA VAL A 49 -1.37 0.15 0.84
C VAL A 49 -2.53 -0.65 0.25
N ASP A 50 -2.88 -1.77 0.88
CA ASP A 50 -4.04 -2.60 0.50
C ASP A 50 -5.35 -1.92 0.94
N ALA A 51 -6.06 -1.34 -0.03
CA ALA A 51 -7.35 -0.68 0.17
C ALA A 51 -8.52 -1.52 -0.35
N ARG A 52 -8.33 -2.81 -0.65
CA ARG A 52 -9.33 -3.65 -1.32
C ARG A 52 -10.56 -3.96 -0.48
N ARG A 53 -10.43 -3.94 0.86
CA ARG A 53 -11.49 -4.37 1.79
C ARG A 53 -12.02 -3.26 2.69
N ASP A 54 -11.21 -2.26 3.02
CA ASP A 54 -11.59 -1.18 3.93
C ASP A 54 -11.00 0.16 3.45
N LEU A 55 -11.76 0.83 2.56
CA LEU A 55 -11.37 2.11 1.98
C LEU A 55 -11.25 3.23 3.05
N PRO A 56 -12.19 3.39 4.01
CA PRO A 56 -12.04 4.39 5.07
C PRO A 56 -10.78 4.21 5.92
N ALA A 57 -10.45 2.97 6.31
CA ALA A 57 -9.24 2.69 7.07
C ALA A 57 -7.98 2.96 6.24
N ALA A 58 -7.94 2.50 4.99
CA ALA A 58 -6.82 2.74 4.08
C ALA A 58 -6.57 4.24 3.83
N LYS A 59 -7.63 5.01 3.59
CA LYS A 59 -7.56 6.48 3.44
C LYS A 59 -7.00 7.17 4.69
N SER A 60 -7.43 6.72 5.87
CA SER A 60 -6.94 7.28 7.13
C SER A 60 -5.46 6.98 7.32
N LEU A 61 -5.03 5.76 6.99
CA LEU A 61 -3.63 5.35 7.05
C LEU A 61 -2.75 6.10 6.04
N THR A 62 -3.19 6.25 4.78
CA THR A 62 -2.41 6.97 3.75
C THR A 62 -2.20 8.42 4.17
N ARG A 63 -3.23 9.08 4.71
CA ARG A 63 -3.07 10.45 5.25
C ARG A 63 -2.07 10.52 6.39
N LEU A 64 -2.06 9.55 7.31
CA LEU A 64 -1.06 9.50 8.38
C LEU A 64 0.35 9.32 7.80
N LEU A 65 0.54 8.38 6.88
CA LEU A 65 1.81 8.17 6.17
C LEU A 65 2.31 9.45 5.49
N THR A 66 1.44 10.16 4.77
CA THR A 66 1.78 11.44 4.13
C THR A 66 2.19 12.49 5.16
N THR A 67 1.50 12.59 6.30
CA THR A 67 1.86 13.56 7.35
C THR A 67 3.19 13.27 8.04
N THR A 68 3.63 12.00 8.07
CA THR A 68 4.93 11.63 8.63
C THR A 68 6.10 12.00 7.72
N GLY A 69 5.85 12.42 6.48
CA GLY A 69 6.89 12.85 5.55
C GLY A 69 7.83 11.72 5.14
N LEU A 70 7.31 10.50 5.03
CA LEU A 70 8.06 9.35 4.53
C LEU A 70 8.54 9.70 3.11
N GLY A 71 9.85 9.78 2.92
CA GLY A 71 10.48 10.27 1.68
C GLY A 71 10.36 9.33 0.48
N CYS A 72 9.41 8.39 0.49
CA CYS A 72 9.16 7.41 -0.55
C CYS A 72 7.69 7.46 -1.01
N PRO A 73 7.40 7.13 -2.28
CA PRO A 73 6.04 7.17 -2.80
C PRO A 73 5.11 6.17 -2.11
N ILE A 74 3.85 6.59 -1.98
CA ILE A 74 2.74 5.79 -1.44
C ILE A 74 1.78 5.47 -2.60
N ILE A 75 1.61 4.18 -2.89
CA ILE A 75 0.71 3.68 -3.94
C ILE A 75 -0.40 2.86 -3.29
N VAL A 76 -1.65 3.15 -3.66
CA VAL A 76 -2.81 2.37 -3.18
C VAL A 76 -3.12 1.23 -4.12
N ILE A 77 -3.38 0.04 -3.57
CA ILE A 77 -3.94 -1.10 -4.28
C ILE A 77 -5.44 -1.11 -4.04
N ALA A 78 -6.23 -0.91 -5.10
CA ALA A 78 -7.68 -0.86 -5.04
C ALA A 78 -8.31 -1.92 -5.94
N THR A 79 -9.57 -2.27 -5.67
CA THR A 79 -10.40 -2.97 -6.64
C THR A 79 -10.94 -1.98 -7.67
N GLU A 80 -11.46 -2.44 -8.81
CA GLU A 80 -12.08 -1.59 -9.82
C GLU A 80 -13.19 -0.69 -9.24
N GLY A 81 -14.04 -1.25 -8.37
CA GLY A 81 -15.08 -0.48 -7.68
C GLY A 81 -14.51 0.52 -6.68
N GLY A 82 -13.45 0.13 -5.95
CA GLY A 82 -12.80 0.97 -4.94
C GLY A 82 -12.05 2.16 -5.53
N LEU A 83 -11.59 2.06 -6.78
CA LEU A 83 -10.90 3.14 -7.49
C LEU A 83 -11.72 4.43 -7.54
N SER A 84 -13.05 4.31 -7.64
CA SER A 84 -13.97 5.46 -7.64
C SER A 84 -13.94 6.29 -6.35
N ALA A 85 -13.48 5.71 -5.23
CA ALA A 85 -13.38 6.37 -3.93
C ALA A 85 -12.02 7.04 -3.69
N VAL A 86 -11.04 6.80 -4.57
CA VAL A 86 -9.70 7.39 -4.46
C VAL A 86 -9.71 8.80 -5.04
N SER A 87 -9.23 9.75 -4.26
CA SER A 87 -9.20 11.18 -4.61
C SER A 87 -7.95 11.84 -4.04
N ALA A 88 -7.66 13.06 -4.48
CA ALA A 88 -6.46 13.81 -4.09
C ALA A 88 -6.30 13.99 -2.57
N ASP A 89 -7.40 13.96 -1.80
CA ASP A 89 -7.38 14.07 -0.34
C ASP A 89 -6.84 12.83 0.39
N TRP A 90 -6.58 11.73 -0.33
CA TRP A 90 -5.86 10.58 0.21
C TRP A 90 -4.36 10.85 0.39
N GLY A 91 -3.80 11.82 -0.36
CA GLY A 91 -2.38 12.19 -0.29
C GLY A 91 -1.42 11.13 -0.83
N VAL A 92 -1.88 10.29 -1.76
CA VAL A 92 -1.13 9.20 -2.38
C VAL A 92 -0.53 9.65 -3.71
N ASP A 93 0.58 9.02 -4.11
CA ASP A 93 1.31 9.38 -5.33
C ASP A 93 0.75 8.67 -6.57
N ASP A 94 0.20 7.47 -6.40
CA ASP A 94 -0.41 6.70 -7.48
C ASP A 94 -1.44 5.68 -6.95
N VAL A 95 -2.18 5.07 -7.87
CA VAL A 95 -3.16 4.02 -7.60
C VAL A 95 -3.02 2.89 -8.62
N MET A 96 -3.18 1.66 -8.16
CA MET A 96 -3.10 0.46 -8.98
C MET A 96 -4.26 -0.48 -8.68
N LEU A 97 -4.77 -1.15 -9.72
CA LEU A 97 -5.77 -2.20 -9.54
C LEU A 97 -5.11 -3.47 -8.99
N ASP A 98 -5.81 -4.20 -8.15
CA ASP A 98 -5.35 -5.49 -7.60
C ASP A 98 -5.15 -6.58 -8.68
N THR A 99 -5.69 -6.34 -9.88
CA THR A 99 -5.51 -7.15 -11.08
C THR A 99 -4.31 -6.72 -11.95
N SER A 100 -3.52 -5.73 -11.53
CA SER A 100 -2.42 -5.20 -12.35
C SER A 100 -1.24 -6.16 -12.44
N GLY A 101 -0.86 -6.50 -13.67
CA GLY A 101 0.24 -7.41 -14.02
C GLY A 101 0.39 -7.58 -15.52
#